data_AF-A0A1P8WKN9-F1
#
_entry.id   AF-A0A1P8WKN9-F1
#
_cell.length_a   1.000
_cell.length_b   1.000
_cell.length_c   1.000
_cell.angle_alpha   90.00
_cell.angle_beta   90.00
_cell.angle_gamma   90.00
#
_symmetry.space_group_name_H-M   'P 1'
#
loop_
_entity.id
_entity.type
_entity.pdbx_description
1 polymer ?
#
loop_
_entity_poly.entity_id
_entity_poly.type
_entity_poly.pdbx_seq_one_letter_code
_entity_poly.pdbx_strand_id
1 'polypeptide(L)'
;MYSRHKATGQALVRLDGKVHYLGKHNPEEPRKKYDQLVAKWLTGEELNTPDCLTVSRLCGKYVEEHARPYYRKNGRPMSEVAAIRGRFGR
;
A
#
# COMPACT_ATOMS: atom_id res chain seq x y z
N MET A 1 4.94 -20.47 -8.87
CA MET A 1 5.42 -21.47 -7.88
C MET A 1 4.68 -21.26 -6.57
N TYR A 2 3.97 -22.29 -6.08
CA TYR A 2 3.26 -22.25 -4.79
C TYR A 2 4.20 -22.77 -3.69
N SER A 3 4.31 -22.06 -2.58
CA SER A 3 5.23 -22.43 -1.50
C SER A 3 4.64 -22.10 -0.13
N ARG A 4 5.02 -22.87 0.89
CA ARG A 4 4.60 -22.64 2.27
C ARG A 4 5.69 -21.89 3.01
N HIS A 5 5.36 -20.72 3.55
CA HIS A 5 6.23 -19.95 4.42
C HIS A 5 6.39 -20.68 5.75
N LYS A 6 7.61 -21.15 6.05
CA LYS A 6 7.87 -22.01 7.21
C LYS A 6 7.57 -21.33 8.55
N ALA A 7 7.91 -20.04 8.69
CA ALA A 7 7.78 -19.33 9.96
C ALA A 7 6.34 -18.95 10.33
N THR A 8 5.50 -18.63 9.34
CA THR A 8 4.10 -18.21 9.60
C THR A 8 3.05 -19.26 9.24
N GLY A 9 3.45 -20.36 8.59
CA GLY A 9 2.54 -21.39 8.10
C GLY A 9 1.63 -20.90 6.95
N GLN A 10 1.94 -19.75 6.34
CA GLN A 10 1.13 -19.16 5.28
C GLN A 10 1.50 -19.73 3.91
N ALA A 11 0.51 -19.92 3.06
CA ALA A 11 0.70 -20.17 1.65
C ALA A 11 1.14 -18.88 0.95
N LEU A 12 2.14 -18.96 0.08
CA LEU A 12 2.57 -17.85 -0.77
C LEU A 12 2.74 -18.29 -2.22
N VAL A 13 2.56 -17.34 -3.14
CA VAL A 13 2.87 -17.49 -4.56
C VAL A 13 3.76 -16.34 -5.00
N ARG A 14 4.77 -16.64 -5.82
CA ARG A 14 5.56 -15.63 -6.51
C ARG A 14 5.01 -15.42 -7.91
N LEU A 15 4.56 -14.20 -8.20
CA LEU A 15 4.04 -13.76 -9.49
C LEU A 15 4.58 -12.34 -9.76
N ASP A 16 5.01 -12.08 -10.99
CA ASP A 16 5.53 -10.77 -11.42
C ASP A 16 6.64 -10.19 -10.51
N GLY A 17 7.59 -11.04 -10.08
CA GLY A 17 8.68 -10.65 -9.18
C GLY A 17 8.26 -10.31 -7.74
N LYS A 18 6.95 -10.34 -7.42
CA LYS A 18 6.40 -10.04 -6.09
C LYS A 18 5.94 -11.31 -5.38
N VAL A 19 5.96 -11.27 -4.04
CA VAL A 19 5.48 -12.35 -3.18
C VAL A 19 4.06 -12.03 -2.71
N HIS A 20 3.11 -12.90 -3.00
CA HIS A 20 1.72 -12.79 -2.57
C HIS A 20 1.40 -13.85 -1.52
N TYR A 21 0.97 -13.44 -0.33
CA TYR A 21 0.53 -14.35 0.72
C TYR A 21 -0.97 -14.65 0.55
N LEU A 22 -1.31 -15.93 0.48
CA LEU A 22 -2.66 -16.42 0.22
C LEU A 22 -3.42 -16.76 1.52
N GLY A 23 -2.78 -16.56 2.68
CA GLY A 23 -3.33 -16.87 4.01
C GLY A 23 -2.73 -18.13 4.62
N LYS A 24 -3.28 -18.59 5.76
CA LYS A 24 -2.85 -19.85 6.40
C LYS A 24 -3.01 -21.00 5.42
N HIS A 25 -2.05 -21.91 5.42
CA HIS A 25 -2.05 -23.11 4.58
C HIS A 25 -3.09 -24.12 5.10
N ASN A 26 -4.37 -23.81 4.92
CA ASN A 26 -5.50 -24.71 5.11
C ASN A 26 -5.97 -25.24 3.73
N PRO A 27 -6.67 -26.38 3.66
CA PRO A 27 -6.84 -27.11 2.40
C PRO A 27 -7.71 -26.43 1.33
N GLU A 28 -8.65 -25.55 1.68
CA GLU A 28 -9.67 -25.09 0.72
C GLU A 28 -9.59 -23.59 0.35
N GLU A 29 -9.27 -22.71 1.30
CA GLU A 29 -9.19 -21.26 1.05
C GLU A 29 -8.08 -20.77 0.09
N PRO A 30 -6.84 -21.32 0.11
CA PRO A 30 -5.74 -20.75 -0.66
C PRO A 30 -5.85 -21.02 -2.15
N ARG A 31 -6.60 -22.06 -2.56
CA ARG A 31 -6.76 -22.43 -3.97
C ARG A 31 -7.66 -21.46 -4.73
N LYS A 32 -8.79 -21.07 -4.14
CA LYS A 32 -9.68 -20.04 -4.71
C LYS A 32 -8.97 -18.69 -4.86
N LYS A 33 -8.16 -18.30 -3.87
CA LYS A 33 -7.33 -17.08 -3.94
C LYS A 33 -6.24 -17.19 -5.00
N TYR A 34 -5.62 -18.35 -5.15
CA TYR A 34 -4.66 -18.61 -6.21
C TYR A 34 -5.31 -18.48 -7.59
N ASP A 35 -6.45 -19.13 -7.82
CA ASP A 35 -7.15 -19.10 -9.12
C ASP A 35 -7.59 -17.68 -9.50
N GLN A 36 -8.10 -16.91 -8.53
CA GLN A 36 -8.43 -15.48 -8.74
C GLN A 36 -7.20 -14.64 -9.08
N LEU A 37 -6.08 -14.88 -8.41
CA LEU A 37 -4.87 -14.09 -8.59
C LEU A 37 -4.17 -14.44 -9.93
N VAL A 38 -4.24 -15.70 -10.36
CA VAL A 38 -3.79 -16.13 -11.69
C VAL A 38 -4.69 -15.56 -12.79
N ALA A 39 -6.02 -15.56 -12.60
CA ALA A 39 -6.95 -14.97 -13.56
C ALA A 39 -6.67 -13.47 -13.79
N LYS A 40 -6.47 -12.70 -12.70
CA LYS A 40 -6.09 -11.28 -12.79
C LYS A 40 -4.74 -11.06 -13.47
N TRP A 41 -3.80 -11.97 -13.28
CA TRP A 41 -2.49 -11.88 -13.91
C TRP A 41 -2.60 -12.09 -15.43
N LEU A 42 -3.40 -13.07 -15.85
CA LEU A 42 -3.63 -13.39 -17.26
C LEU A 42 -4.37 -12.27 -18.01
N THR A 43 -5.22 -11.50 -17.34
CA THR A 43 -5.91 -10.35 -17.93
C THR A 43 -5.03 -9.09 -18.01
N GLY A 44 -3.80 -9.14 -17.48
CA GLY A 44 -2.91 -7.98 -17.42
C GLY A 44 -3.33 -6.93 -16.40
N GLU A 45 -4.22 -7.27 -15.46
CA GLU A 45 -4.55 -6.38 -14.35
C GLU A 45 -3.35 -6.30 -13.39
N GLU A 46 -3.06 -5.10 -12.88
CA GLU A 46 -2.06 -4.93 -11.83
C GLU A 46 -2.48 -5.73 -10.59
N LEU A 47 -1.77 -6.84 -10.35
CA LEU A 47 -1.97 -7.77 -9.21
C LEU A 47 -1.81 -7.13 -7.84
N ASN A 48 -1.28 -5.92 -7.84
CA ASN A 48 -0.96 -5.12 -6.69
C ASN A 48 -1.18 -3.67 -7.13
N THR A 49 -2.41 -3.20 -7.10
CA THR A 49 -2.64 -1.84 -6.66
C THR A 49 -2.69 -1.92 -5.13
N PRO A 50 -1.57 -1.73 -4.39
CA PRO A 50 -1.74 -1.10 -3.11
C PRO A 50 -2.63 0.12 -3.34
N ASP A 51 -3.47 0.48 -2.38
CA ASP A 51 -3.86 1.88 -2.25
C ASP A 51 -2.54 2.61 -1.97
N CYS A 52 -1.76 2.85 -3.03
CA CYS A 52 -0.40 3.33 -2.97
C CYS A 52 -0.56 4.76 -2.49
N LEU A 53 -0.57 4.94 -1.18
CA LEU A 53 -0.48 6.25 -0.59
C LEU A 53 0.90 6.74 -1.00
N THR A 54 0.95 7.47 -2.11
CA THR A 54 2.16 8.08 -2.59
C THR A 54 2.67 9.02 -1.49
N VAL A 55 3.98 9.20 -1.39
CA VAL A 55 4.56 10.15 -0.44
C VAL A 55 3.90 11.52 -0.60
N SER A 56 3.57 11.91 -1.84
CA SER A 56 2.80 13.14 -2.11
C SER A 56 1.41 13.14 -1.46
N ARG A 57 0.61 12.08 -1.64
CA ARG A 57 -0.74 11.97 -1.06
C ARG A 57 -0.69 11.90 0.48
N LEU A 58 0.33 11.25 1.04
CA LEU A 58 0.62 11.25 2.48
C LEU A 58 0.95 12.66 2.98
N CYS A 59 1.88 13.35 2.32
CA CYS A 59 2.25 14.72 2.66
C CYS A 59 1.07 15.68 2.59
N GLY A 60 0.21 15.55 1.57
CA GLY A 60 -1.02 16.33 1.43
C GLY A 60 -1.96 16.14 2.62
N LYS A 61 -2.27 14.88 2.96
CA LYS A 61 -3.09 14.56 4.14
C LYS A 61 -2.50 15.10 5.44
N TYR A 62 -1.20 14.89 5.65
CA TYR A 62 -0.49 15.40 6.83
C TYR A 62 -0.59 16.93 6.95
N VAL A 63 -0.42 17.66 5.84
CA VAL A 63 -0.50 19.12 5.83
C VAL A 63 -1.91 19.61 6.19
N GLU A 64 -2.95 19.04 5.58
CA GLU A 64 -4.34 19.46 5.82
C GLU A 64 -4.84 19.06 7.20
N GLU A 65 -4.64 17.80 7.58
CA GLU A 65 -5.26 17.19 8.77
C GLU A 65 -4.51 17.54 10.06
N HIS A 66 -3.20 17.79 9.99
CA HIS A 66 -2.37 17.96 11.18
C HIS A 66 -1.54 19.26 11.17
N ALA A 67 -0.76 19.51 10.13
CA ALA A 67 0.24 20.57 10.16
C ALA A 67 -0.39 21.99 10.21
N ARG A 68 -1.45 22.24 9.43
CA ARG A 68 -2.14 23.54 9.39
C ARG A 68 -2.83 23.96 10.69
N PRO A 69 -3.57 23.09 11.40
CA PRO A 69 -4.15 23.45 12.69
C PRO A 69 -3.10 23.50 13.81
N TYR A 70 -2.09 22.62 13.79
CA TYR A 70 -1.11 22.47 14.87
C TYR A 70 0.02 23.51 14.83
N TYR A 71 0.66 23.72 13.68
CA TYR A 71 1.79 24.65 13.53
C TYR A 71 1.30 26.08 13.25
N ARG A 72 0.67 26.69 14.26
CA ARG A 72 0.23 28.09 14.24
C ARG A 72 1.00 28.91 15.27
N LYS A 73 1.55 30.04 14.84
CA LYS A 73 2.12 31.06 15.72
C LYS A 73 1.40 32.38 15.45
N ASN A 74 0.79 32.96 16.49
CA ASN A 74 -0.01 34.19 16.38
C ASN A 74 -1.11 34.13 15.30
N GLY A 75 -1.80 32.99 15.18
CA GLY A 75 -2.87 32.79 14.19
C GLY A 75 -2.42 32.62 12.74
N ARG A 76 -1.11 32.65 12.45
CA ARG A 76 -0.55 32.44 11.11
C ARG A 76 0.12 31.06 11.01
N PRO A 77 -0.06 30.32 9.90
CA PRO A 77 0.66 29.08 9.65
C PRO A 77 2.15 29.38 9.44
N MET A 78 3.03 28.56 10.04
CA MET A 78 4.47 28.73 9.89
C MET A 78 4.98 28.30 8.51
N SER A 79 6.17 28.79 8.13
CA SER A 79 6.82 28.56 6.83
C SER A 79 7.08 27.08 6.51
N GLU A 80 7.19 26.23 7.52
CA GLU A 80 7.35 24.78 7.39
C GLU A 80 6.15 24.12 6.68
N VAL A 81 4.93 24.61 6.92
CA VAL A 81 3.71 24.12 6.26
C VAL A 81 3.75 24.40 4.76
N ALA A 82 4.30 25.56 4.36
CA ALA A 82 4.45 25.93 2.95
C ALA A 82 5.53 25.09 2.25
N ALA A 83 6.63 24.79 2.94
CA ALA A 83 7.73 23.98 2.40
C ALA A 83 7.30 22.53 2.08
N ILE A 84 6.51 21.91 2.96
CA ILE A 84 5.97 20.55 2.74
C ILE A 84 4.99 20.56 1.56
N ARG A 85 4.15 21.59 1.43
CA ARG A 85 3.18 21.68 0.32
C ARG A 85 3.86 21.92 -1.04
N GLY A 86 4.83 22.83 -1.11
CA GLY A 86 5.49 23.20 -2.37
C GLY A 86 6.34 22.10 -2.99
N ARG A 87 6.85 21.15 -2.19
CA ARG A 87 7.73 20.08 -2.67
C ARG A 87 6.97 18.84 -3.18
N PHE A 88 5.71 18.66 -2.78
CA PHE A 88 4.92 17.46 -3.05
C PHE A 88 3.60 17.70 -3.78
N GLY A 89 3.19 18.96 -3.99
CA GLY A 89 1.99 19.33 -4.74
C GLY A 89 2.24 19.49 -6.25
N ARG A 90 2.42 18.37 -6.96
CA ARG A 90 2.28 18.27 -8.42
C ARG A 90 1.46 17.06 -8.77
#